data_AF-A0A353LW16-F1
#
_entry.id   AF-A0A353LW16-F1
#
_cell.length_a   1.000
_cell.length_b   1.000
_cell.length_c   1.000
_cell.angle_alpha   90.00
_cell.angle_beta   90.00
_cell.angle_gamma   90.00
#
_symmetry.space_group_name_H-M   'P 1'
#
loop_
_entity.id
_entity.type
_entity.pdbx_description
1 polymer ?
#
loop_
_entity_poly.entity_id
_entity_poly.type
_entity_poly.pdbx_seq_one_letter_code
_entity_poly.pdbx_strand_id
1 'polypeptide(L)'
;MVSQSLLENSKAARDPRQPVRESFVPSILGRQTERKVGHVGIASVREASLAERIEALMDSDQRILVFDSATMEDLQTIVGGVASLQKRVLWVGSAGLAQALAKELLPHLRPAATSGQRSFSSPDPVLIVAGSRNQITLEQVDQVVREGQAQLLSVPVDVLKGNGALERYIAEAVCVLKGKRNLAISVRQPSQEAMTREGDLSLKIAASLGQIASNVIRDSSLAGIILAGIILTGGDIAVQTCQRLGITSLQIRGQVAEGIPISLATERSLANVPIVTKAGGFGDRDVFLQAISMLNHKEEQPHG
;
A
#
# COMPACT_ATOMS: atom_id res chain seq x y z
N MET A 1 12.45 14.64 -10.24
CA MET A 1 11.88 15.70 -9.37
C MET A 1 10.92 15.08 -8.37
N VAL A 2 10.82 15.63 -7.16
CA VAL A 2 9.79 15.29 -6.15
C VAL A 2 9.21 16.61 -5.65
N SER A 3 7.90 16.82 -5.79
CA SER A 3 7.20 18.05 -5.38
C SER A 3 7.91 19.32 -5.88
N GLN A 4 8.21 19.39 -7.18
CA GLN A 4 8.90 20.52 -7.84
C GLN A 4 10.34 20.80 -7.34
N SER A 5 10.93 19.90 -6.54
CA SER A 5 12.34 19.96 -6.16
C SER A 5 13.15 18.84 -6.81
N LEU A 6 14.44 19.09 -7.04
CA LEU A 6 15.40 18.04 -7.40
C LEU A 6 15.43 16.97 -6.30
N LEU A 7 15.70 15.74 -6.67
CA LEU A 7 15.70 14.57 -5.78
C LEU A 7 16.71 14.73 -4.63
N GLU A 8 17.92 15.21 -4.93
CA GLU A 8 18.97 15.54 -3.95
C GLU A 8 18.63 16.71 -3.03
N ASN A 9 17.62 17.50 -3.37
CA ASN A 9 17.11 18.61 -2.56
C ASN A 9 15.83 18.23 -1.79
N SER A 10 15.35 16.99 -1.97
CA SER A 10 14.13 16.49 -1.34
C SER A 10 14.42 15.73 -0.03
N LYS A 11 13.35 15.24 0.62
CA LYS A 11 13.49 14.35 1.79
C LYS A 11 14.29 13.08 1.48
N ALA A 12 14.30 12.60 0.23
CA ALA A 12 15.07 11.42 -0.19
C ALA A 12 16.59 11.59 0.01
N ALA A 13 17.10 12.82 -0.03
CA ALA A 13 18.51 13.08 0.24
C ALA A 13 18.90 12.89 1.70
N ARG A 14 17.92 12.92 2.60
CA ARG A 14 18.11 12.74 4.05
C ARG A 14 17.66 11.35 4.51
N ASP A 15 17.39 10.42 3.57
CA ASP A 15 17.05 9.05 3.93
C ASP A 15 18.20 8.43 4.76
N PRO A 16 17.93 7.88 5.95
CA PRO A 16 18.97 7.40 6.85
C PRO A 16 19.65 6.12 6.36
N ARG A 17 19.06 5.40 5.40
CA ARG A 17 19.61 4.14 4.86
C ARG A 17 20.17 4.32 3.46
N GLN A 18 19.49 5.07 2.60
CA GLN A 18 19.81 5.23 1.17
C GLN A 18 19.69 6.70 0.73
N PRO A 19 20.56 7.60 1.22
CA PRO A 19 20.49 9.01 0.88
C PRO A 19 20.79 9.23 -0.61
N VAL A 20 19.89 9.93 -1.31
CA VAL A 20 20.07 10.27 -2.71
C VAL A 20 20.80 11.60 -2.88
N ARG A 21 21.92 11.61 -3.62
CA ARG A 21 22.82 12.77 -3.76
C ARG A 21 22.80 13.42 -5.14
N GLU A 22 22.05 12.87 -6.09
CA GLU A 22 21.97 13.35 -7.47
C GLU A 22 20.56 13.09 -8.02
N SER A 23 20.09 13.93 -8.95
CA SER A 23 18.79 13.76 -9.63
C SER A 23 18.88 13.04 -10.96
N PHE A 24 20.04 13.09 -11.62
CA PHE A 24 20.17 12.59 -12.98
C PHE A 24 20.30 11.06 -12.96
N VAL A 25 19.16 10.39 -13.18
CA VAL A 25 19.03 8.93 -13.14
C VAL A 25 20.08 8.20 -14.00
N PRO A 26 20.42 8.65 -15.22
CA PRO A 26 21.46 7.99 -16.02
C PRO A 26 22.83 7.93 -15.33
N SER A 27 23.26 9.03 -14.67
CA SER A 27 24.50 9.04 -13.88
C SER A 27 24.45 8.09 -12.68
N ILE A 28 23.31 8.04 -11.99
CA ILE A 28 23.13 7.16 -10.83
C ILE A 28 23.25 5.70 -11.26
N LEU A 29 22.54 5.31 -12.33
CA LEU A 29 22.57 3.95 -12.87
C LEU A 29 23.95 3.59 -13.43
N GLY A 30 24.59 4.52 -14.15
CA GLY A 30 25.91 4.29 -14.76
C GLY A 30 27.02 3.97 -13.75
N ARG A 31 26.87 4.35 -12.48
CA ARG A 31 27.79 3.96 -11.40
C ARG A 31 27.54 2.57 -10.82
N GLN A 32 26.41 1.94 -11.14
CA GLN A 32 25.95 0.68 -10.55
C GLN A 32 25.97 -0.48 -11.56
N THR A 33 26.41 -0.25 -12.79
CA THR A 33 26.35 -1.22 -13.88
C THR A 33 27.42 -0.95 -14.92
N GLU A 34 27.91 -2.01 -15.56
CA GLU A 34 28.80 -1.91 -16.73
C GLU A 34 28.03 -1.68 -18.05
N ARG A 35 26.69 -1.84 -18.02
CA ARG A 35 25.83 -1.62 -19.18
C ARG A 35 25.72 -0.14 -19.51
N LYS A 36 25.90 0.23 -20.79
CA LYS A 36 25.75 1.61 -21.25
C LYS A 36 24.32 2.11 -21.04
N VAL A 37 24.21 3.30 -20.46
CA VAL A 37 22.94 3.97 -20.16
C VAL A 37 22.69 5.08 -21.18
N GLY A 38 21.55 5.00 -21.84
CA GLY A 38 21.00 6.00 -22.75
C GLY A 38 20.00 6.91 -22.08
N HIS A 39 19.85 8.12 -22.62
CA HIS A 39 18.84 9.08 -22.18
C HIS A 39 18.03 9.62 -23.36
N VAL A 40 16.71 9.57 -23.23
CA VAL A 40 15.75 10.16 -24.16
C VAL A 40 15.04 11.30 -23.43
N GLY A 41 15.46 12.52 -23.75
CA GLY A 41 14.88 13.73 -23.15
C GLY A 41 13.44 13.98 -23.58
N ILE A 42 12.74 14.82 -22.81
CA ILE A 42 11.28 15.03 -22.96
C ILE A 42 10.84 15.50 -24.35
N ALA A 43 11.68 16.29 -25.04
CA ALA A 43 11.38 16.75 -26.40
C ALA A 43 11.31 15.55 -27.37
N SER A 44 12.31 14.67 -27.34
CA SER A 44 12.34 13.45 -28.16
C SER A 44 11.26 12.45 -27.78
N VAL A 45 10.85 12.39 -26.51
CA VAL A 45 9.71 11.56 -26.09
C VAL A 45 8.42 11.97 -26.81
N ARG A 46 8.25 13.26 -27.10
CA ARG A 46 7.04 13.80 -27.73
C ARG A 46 7.13 13.91 -29.25
N GLU A 47 8.24 13.48 -29.84
CA GLU A 47 8.42 13.44 -31.30
C GLU A 47 7.80 12.17 -31.88
N ALA A 48 7.28 12.26 -33.11
CA ALA A 48 6.77 11.10 -33.83
C ALA A 48 7.85 10.05 -34.11
N SER A 49 9.12 10.47 -34.17
CA SER A 49 10.28 9.63 -34.46
C SER A 49 10.91 8.93 -33.23
N LEU A 50 10.13 8.77 -32.15
CA LEU A 50 10.62 8.17 -30.91
C LEU A 50 11.11 6.73 -31.13
N ALA A 51 10.40 5.94 -31.94
CA ALA A 51 10.74 4.55 -32.20
C ALA A 51 12.10 4.42 -32.92
N GLU A 52 12.34 5.21 -33.97
CA GLU A 52 13.62 5.24 -34.69
C GLU A 52 14.76 5.67 -33.76
N ARG A 53 14.48 6.64 -32.88
CA ARG A 53 15.47 7.09 -31.90
C ARG A 53 15.83 6.01 -30.90
N ILE A 54 14.85 5.24 -30.41
CA ILE A 54 15.10 4.10 -29.52
C ILE A 54 15.95 3.05 -30.24
N GLU A 55 15.64 2.71 -31.49
CA GLU A 55 16.39 1.73 -32.26
C GLU A 55 17.84 2.17 -32.48
N ALA A 56 18.08 3.44 -32.83
CA ALA A 56 19.43 3.99 -32.95
C ALA A 56 20.25 3.93 -31.64
N LEU A 57 19.61 4.11 -30.47
CA LEU A 57 20.28 3.96 -29.18
C LEU A 57 20.61 2.49 -28.89
N MET A 58 19.72 1.56 -29.25
CA MET A 58 19.98 0.13 -29.13
C MET A 58 21.13 -0.34 -30.03
N ASP A 59 21.19 0.17 -31.27
CA ASP A 59 22.24 -0.11 -32.25
C ASP A 59 23.60 0.45 -31.82
N SER A 60 23.61 1.56 -31.08
CA SER A 60 24.80 2.13 -30.43
C SER A 60 25.16 1.46 -29.09
N ASP A 61 24.64 0.25 -28.84
CA ASP A 61 24.94 -0.59 -27.68
C ASP A 61 24.48 0.00 -26.33
N GLN A 62 23.52 0.93 -26.33
CA GLN A 62 22.87 1.37 -25.10
C GLN A 62 21.84 0.32 -24.67
N ARG A 63 22.01 -0.21 -23.45
CA ARG A 63 21.22 -1.36 -22.94
C ARG A 63 20.23 -0.97 -21.86
N ILE A 64 20.41 0.19 -21.24
CA ILE A 64 19.48 0.77 -20.27
C ILE A 64 19.05 2.12 -20.84
N LEU A 65 17.79 2.27 -21.20
CA LEU A 65 17.27 3.53 -21.73
C LEU A 65 16.42 4.22 -20.66
N VAL A 66 16.79 5.44 -20.31
CA VAL A 66 16.06 6.29 -19.36
C VAL A 66 15.30 7.35 -20.15
N PHE A 67 14.01 7.46 -19.90
CA PHE A 67 13.13 8.41 -20.58
C PHE A 67 12.67 9.48 -19.59
N ASP A 68 12.62 10.73 -20.04
CA ASP A 68 11.93 11.77 -19.28
C ASP A 68 10.41 11.59 -19.41
N SER A 69 9.67 11.88 -18.33
CA SER A 69 8.21 11.94 -18.36
C SER A 69 7.73 12.98 -17.35
N ALA A 70 6.79 13.83 -17.75
CA ALA A 70 6.13 14.80 -16.87
C ALA A 70 4.63 14.48 -16.69
N THR A 71 4.03 13.77 -17.64
CA THR A 71 2.60 13.41 -17.65
C THR A 71 2.40 11.92 -17.90
N MET A 72 1.16 11.46 -17.65
CA MET A 72 0.75 10.10 -18.02
C MET A 72 0.74 9.90 -19.54
N GLU A 73 0.51 10.94 -20.33
CA GLU A 73 0.59 10.90 -21.79
C GLU A 73 2.03 10.67 -22.27
N ASP A 74 3.03 11.28 -21.61
CA ASP A 74 4.44 11.00 -21.92
C ASP A 74 4.76 9.50 -21.71
N LEU A 75 4.29 8.93 -20.60
CA LEU A 75 4.47 7.49 -20.30
C LEU A 75 3.77 6.59 -21.33
N GLN A 76 2.57 6.96 -21.78
CA GLN A 76 1.86 6.22 -22.83
C GLN A 76 2.61 6.26 -24.16
N THR A 77 3.12 7.44 -24.54
CA THR A 77 3.96 7.59 -25.74
C THR A 77 5.23 6.75 -25.66
N ILE A 78 5.91 6.72 -24.51
CA ILE A 78 7.07 5.85 -24.27
C ILE A 78 6.69 4.38 -24.44
N VAL A 79 5.59 3.94 -23.81
CA VAL A 79 5.17 2.54 -23.89
C VAL A 79 4.83 2.15 -25.32
N GLY A 80 4.04 2.96 -26.04
CA GLY A 80 3.68 2.73 -27.43
C GLY A 80 4.90 2.70 -28.36
N GLY A 81 5.83 3.65 -28.20
CA GLY A 81 7.04 3.74 -29.01
C GLY A 81 8.01 2.58 -28.81
N VAL A 82 8.14 2.05 -27.59
CA VAL A 82 8.96 0.86 -27.32
C VAL A 82 8.23 -0.41 -27.78
N ALA A 83 6.92 -0.50 -27.59
CA ALA A 83 6.12 -1.68 -27.98
C ALA A 83 6.06 -1.88 -29.50
N SER A 84 6.02 -0.80 -30.29
CA SER A 84 6.00 -0.85 -31.75
C SER A 84 7.24 -1.51 -32.36
N LEU A 85 8.38 -1.47 -31.66
CA LEU A 85 9.63 -2.11 -32.09
C LEU A 85 9.60 -3.64 -31.96
N GLN A 86 8.61 -4.20 -31.23
CA GLN A 86 8.43 -5.64 -31.01
C GLN A 86 9.69 -6.35 -30.45
N LYS A 87 10.54 -5.63 -29.71
CA LYS A 87 11.74 -6.19 -29.09
C LYS A 87 11.41 -6.73 -27.69
N ARG A 88 12.21 -7.70 -27.22
CA ARG A 88 12.15 -8.17 -25.83
C ARG A 88 12.87 -7.19 -24.92
N VAL A 89 12.11 -6.40 -24.18
CA VAL A 89 12.63 -5.42 -23.22
C VAL A 89 12.20 -5.78 -21.80
N LEU A 90 13.00 -5.35 -20.82
CA LEU A 90 12.61 -5.37 -19.41
C LEU A 90 12.14 -3.96 -19.03
N TRP A 91 10.87 -3.84 -18.66
CA TRP A 91 10.31 -2.58 -18.17
C TRP A 91 10.71 -2.35 -16.71
N VAL A 92 11.24 -1.16 -16.42
CA VAL A 92 11.68 -0.77 -15.08
C VAL A 92 11.11 0.61 -14.77
N GLY A 93 10.29 0.71 -13.72
CA GLY A 93 9.65 1.96 -13.32
C GLY A 93 8.77 1.79 -12.08
N SER A 94 8.11 2.87 -11.69
CA SER A 94 7.16 2.91 -10.57
C SER A 94 5.71 2.67 -11.05
N ALA A 95 4.73 2.95 -10.18
CA ALA A 95 3.31 2.78 -10.47
C ALA A 95 2.83 3.49 -11.74
N GLY A 96 3.38 4.66 -12.06
CA GLY A 96 3.01 5.40 -13.28
C GLY A 96 3.29 4.62 -14.56
N LEU A 97 4.47 3.98 -14.67
CA LEU A 97 4.80 3.15 -15.82
C LEU A 97 3.93 1.89 -15.86
N ALA A 98 3.67 1.27 -14.71
CA ALA A 98 2.78 0.11 -14.63
C ALA A 98 1.35 0.44 -15.14
N GLN A 99 0.84 1.64 -14.83
CA GLN A 99 -0.44 2.12 -15.33
C GLN A 99 -0.43 2.32 -16.85
N ALA A 100 0.62 2.93 -17.40
CA ALA A 100 0.76 3.10 -18.85
C ALA A 100 0.85 1.74 -19.57
N LEU A 101 1.63 0.79 -19.03
CA LEU A 101 1.71 -0.58 -19.56
C LEU A 101 0.36 -1.28 -19.56
N ALA A 102 -0.40 -1.19 -18.47
CA ALA A 102 -1.73 -1.79 -18.39
C ALA A 102 -2.69 -1.20 -19.44
N LYS A 103 -2.63 0.11 -19.68
CA LYS A 103 -3.50 0.77 -20.66
C LYS A 103 -3.12 0.42 -22.10
N GLU A 104 -1.84 0.48 -22.43
CA GLU A 104 -1.36 0.33 -23.82
C GLU A 104 -1.22 -1.14 -24.24
N LEU A 105 -0.70 -2.00 -23.37
CA LEU A 105 -0.42 -3.40 -23.71
C LEU A 105 -1.59 -4.34 -23.40
N LEU A 106 -2.50 -3.92 -22.53
CA LEU A 106 -3.63 -4.74 -22.08
C LEU A 106 -4.98 -4.00 -22.23
N PRO A 107 -5.27 -3.37 -23.38
CA PRO A 107 -6.45 -2.50 -23.56
C PRO A 107 -7.78 -3.25 -23.42
N HIS A 108 -7.76 -4.59 -23.53
CA HIS A 108 -8.93 -5.45 -23.41
C HIS A 108 -9.13 -6.03 -22.01
N LEU A 109 -8.19 -5.82 -21.08
CA LEU A 109 -8.40 -6.23 -19.70
C LEU A 109 -9.47 -5.34 -19.08
N ARG A 110 -10.64 -5.94 -18.85
CA ARG A 110 -11.66 -5.33 -18.03
C ARG A 110 -11.20 -5.38 -16.57
N PRO A 111 -11.46 -4.33 -15.76
CA PRO A 111 -11.34 -4.43 -14.32
C PRO A 111 -12.08 -5.69 -13.88
N ALA A 112 -11.44 -6.52 -13.05
CA ALA A 112 -12.14 -7.64 -12.46
C ALA A 112 -13.37 -7.06 -11.74
N ALA A 113 -14.57 -7.49 -12.12
CA ALA A 113 -15.76 -7.14 -11.36
C ALA A 113 -15.48 -7.49 -9.89
N THR A 114 -15.90 -6.62 -8.97
CA THR A 114 -15.92 -6.80 -7.51
C THR A 114 -16.89 -7.95 -7.16
N SER A 115 -16.65 -9.12 -7.73
CA SER A 115 -17.43 -10.34 -7.59
C SER A 115 -16.94 -11.07 -6.35
N GLY A 116 -17.41 -10.55 -5.22
CA GLY A 116 -17.22 -11.09 -3.88
C GLY A 116 -18.29 -10.51 -2.95
N GLN A 117 -19.53 -10.43 -3.43
CA GLN A 117 -20.65 -9.91 -2.65
C GLN A 117 -20.99 -10.88 -1.52
N ARG A 118 -20.73 -10.48 -0.27
CA ARG A 118 -21.44 -11.05 0.88
C ARG A 118 -22.70 -10.22 1.12
N SER A 119 -23.85 -10.91 1.16
CA SER A 119 -25.08 -10.29 1.66
C SER A 119 -25.02 -10.25 3.18
N PHE A 120 -24.54 -9.14 3.74
CA PHE A 120 -24.59 -8.91 5.18
C PHE A 120 -26.02 -8.55 5.61
N SER A 121 -26.49 -9.17 6.70
CA SER A 121 -27.83 -9.01 7.29
C SER A 121 -27.82 -8.11 8.55
N SER A 122 -26.66 -7.56 8.90
CA SER A 122 -26.38 -6.60 9.98
C SER A 122 -24.96 -6.06 9.72
N PRO A 123 -24.57 -4.82 10.10
CA PRO A 123 -23.20 -4.38 9.81
C PRO A 123 -22.24 -5.15 10.70
N ASP A 124 -21.62 -6.18 10.11
CA ASP A 124 -20.49 -6.87 10.70
C ASP A 124 -19.37 -5.86 10.96
N PRO A 125 -18.62 -5.97 12.07
CA PRO A 125 -17.66 -4.95 12.43
C PRO A 125 -16.43 -4.97 11.50
N VAL A 126 -15.86 -3.79 11.29
CA VAL A 126 -14.56 -3.58 10.66
C VAL A 126 -13.47 -3.48 11.72
N LEU A 127 -12.35 -4.17 11.51
CA LEU A 127 -11.16 -4.09 12.34
C LEU A 127 -10.10 -3.21 11.66
N ILE A 128 -9.72 -2.09 12.27
CA ILE A 128 -8.59 -1.25 11.88
C ILE A 128 -7.41 -1.55 12.81
N VAL A 129 -6.25 -1.85 12.24
CA VAL A 129 -4.99 -2.05 12.98
C VAL A 129 -3.96 -1.02 12.50
N ALA A 130 -3.67 -0.06 13.37
CA ALA A 130 -2.83 1.09 13.08
C ALA A 130 -1.62 1.21 14.00
N GLY A 131 -0.47 0.71 13.56
CA GLY A 131 0.80 0.87 14.27
C GLY A 131 1.80 1.81 13.62
N SER A 132 1.41 2.48 12.53
CA SER A 132 2.20 3.55 11.94
C SER A 132 2.31 4.74 12.91
N ARG A 133 3.54 5.22 13.15
CA ARG A 133 3.83 6.48 13.88
C ARG A 133 3.63 7.72 13.00
N ASN A 134 3.16 7.54 11.78
CA ASN A 134 2.93 8.65 10.85
C ASN A 134 1.74 9.49 11.33
N GLN A 135 1.95 10.80 11.42
CA GLN A 135 0.95 11.77 11.84
C GLN A 135 -0.37 11.66 11.03
N ILE A 136 -0.28 11.41 9.72
CA ILE A 136 -1.45 11.22 8.84
C ILE A 136 -2.29 10.03 9.31
N THR A 137 -1.65 8.90 9.67
CA THR A 137 -2.38 7.73 10.18
C THR A 137 -3.07 8.02 11.51
N LEU A 138 -2.39 8.72 12.42
CA LEU A 138 -2.96 9.08 13.73
C LEU A 138 -4.19 9.98 13.56
N GLU A 139 -4.10 10.99 12.69
CA GLU A 139 -5.21 11.90 12.39
C GLU A 139 -6.40 11.20 11.73
N GLN A 140 -6.14 10.24 10.83
CA GLN A 140 -7.17 9.39 10.21
C GLN A 140 -7.88 8.52 11.26
N VAL A 141 -7.14 7.90 12.19
CA VAL A 141 -7.73 7.14 13.31
C VAL A 141 -8.55 8.06 14.22
N ASP A 142 -7.99 9.22 14.60
CA ASP A 142 -8.68 10.22 15.42
C ASP A 142 -9.97 10.71 14.76
N GLN A 143 -10.01 10.81 13.43
CA GLN A 143 -11.23 11.19 12.72
C GLN A 143 -12.32 10.13 12.86
N VAL A 144 -12.02 8.85 12.56
CA VAL A 144 -13.01 7.76 12.67
C VAL A 144 -13.57 7.64 14.09
N VAL A 145 -12.72 7.81 15.11
CA VAL A 145 -13.12 7.75 16.51
C VAL A 145 -13.99 8.95 16.89
N ARG A 146 -13.62 10.18 16.46
CA ARG A 146 -14.41 11.39 16.73
C ARG A 146 -15.77 11.37 16.06
N GLU A 147 -15.88 10.76 14.89
CA GLU A 147 -17.16 10.59 14.17
C GLU A 147 -18.00 9.42 14.69
N GLY A 148 -17.57 8.76 15.76
CA GLY A 148 -18.29 7.62 16.36
C GLY A 148 -18.32 6.37 15.48
N GLN A 149 -17.49 6.31 14.43
CA GLN A 149 -17.46 5.22 13.46
C GLN A 149 -16.60 4.03 13.90
N ALA A 150 -15.77 4.17 14.94
CA ALA A 150 -15.06 3.07 15.58
C ALA A 150 -14.71 3.37 17.05
N GLN A 151 -14.68 2.33 17.87
CA GLN A 151 -14.10 2.42 19.21
C GLN A 151 -12.57 2.33 19.11
N LEU A 152 -11.86 3.17 19.87
CA LEU A 152 -10.41 3.11 19.97
C LEU A 152 -9.98 2.11 21.06
N LEU A 153 -9.06 1.21 20.73
CA LEU A 153 -8.26 0.44 21.67
C LEU A 153 -6.79 0.89 21.56
N SER A 154 -6.34 1.67 22.53
CA SER A 154 -4.96 2.16 22.58
C SER A 154 -4.06 1.15 23.29
N VAL A 155 -3.05 0.64 22.58
CA VAL A 155 -2.05 -0.28 23.16
C VAL A 155 -0.77 0.50 23.51
N PRO A 156 -0.36 0.55 24.78
CA PRO A 156 0.87 1.20 25.20
C PRO A 156 2.10 0.56 24.56
N VAL A 157 3.09 1.38 24.19
CA VAL A 157 4.32 0.88 23.57
C VAL A 157 5.07 -0.10 24.47
N ASP A 158 5.06 0.08 25.79
CA ASP A 158 5.79 -0.83 26.67
C ASP A 158 5.21 -2.25 26.67
N VAL A 159 3.90 -2.38 26.46
CA VAL A 159 3.27 -3.69 26.23
C VAL A 159 3.80 -4.29 24.92
N LEU A 160 3.84 -3.49 23.85
CA LEU A 160 4.28 -3.94 22.52
C LEU A 160 5.78 -4.24 22.45
N LYS A 161 6.58 -3.70 23.39
CA LYS A 161 7.99 -4.05 23.59
C LYS A 161 8.20 -5.41 24.25
N GLY A 162 7.14 -6.04 24.75
CA GLY A 162 7.19 -7.33 25.46
C GLY A 162 7.09 -7.23 26.99
N ASN A 163 6.83 -6.04 27.54
CA ASN A 163 6.72 -5.85 29.00
C ASN A 163 5.29 -6.01 29.54
N GLY A 164 4.36 -6.53 28.75
CA GLY A 164 2.96 -6.66 29.17
C GLY A 164 2.24 -7.82 28.49
N ALA A 165 1.12 -8.22 29.09
CA ALA A 165 0.25 -9.27 28.56
C ALA A 165 -0.55 -8.75 27.36
N LEU A 166 -0.33 -9.34 26.18
CA LEU A 166 -1.08 -9.03 24.96
C LEU A 166 -2.52 -9.57 25.04
N GLU A 167 -2.71 -10.63 25.82
CA GLU A 167 -3.95 -11.39 25.99
C GLU A 167 -5.11 -10.48 26.44
N ARG A 168 -4.85 -9.50 27.30
CA ARG A 168 -5.88 -8.55 27.75
C ARG A 168 -6.41 -7.70 26.60
N TYR A 169 -5.54 -7.25 25.70
CA TYR A 169 -5.90 -6.42 24.55
C TYR A 169 -6.62 -7.24 23.49
N ILE A 170 -6.22 -8.50 23.32
CA ILE A 170 -6.90 -9.43 22.43
C ILE A 170 -8.33 -9.68 22.96
N ALA A 171 -8.49 -10.00 24.24
CA ALA A 171 -9.80 -10.24 24.84
C ALA A 171 -10.72 -9.01 24.79
N GLU A 172 -10.17 -7.82 25.08
CA GLU A 172 -10.91 -6.55 24.98
C GLU A 172 -11.36 -6.28 23.54
N ALA A 173 -10.46 -6.46 22.57
CA ALA A 173 -10.77 -6.29 21.15
C ALA A 173 -11.89 -7.23 20.68
N VAL A 174 -11.81 -8.51 21.02
CA VAL A 174 -12.85 -9.51 20.70
C VAL A 174 -14.18 -9.12 21.35
N CYS A 175 -14.17 -8.61 22.58
CA CYS A 175 -15.38 -8.13 23.26
C CYS A 175 -16.03 -6.95 22.52
N VAL A 176 -15.25 -5.98 22.04
CA VAL A 176 -15.77 -4.85 21.24
C VAL A 176 -16.42 -5.34 19.95
N LEU A 177 -15.73 -6.21 19.21
CA LEU A 177 -16.21 -6.77 17.95
C LEU A 177 -17.46 -7.64 18.14
N LYS A 178 -17.55 -8.38 19.26
CA LYS A 178 -18.76 -9.15 19.62
C LYS A 178 -19.99 -8.25 19.79
N GLY A 179 -19.78 -7.01 20.23
CA GLY A 179 -20.82 -5.97 20.29
C GLY A 179 -21.20 -5.37 18.93
N LYS A 180 -20.71 -5.92 17.81
CA LYS A 180 -20.91 -5.41 16.43
C LYS A 180 -20.50 -3.96 16.25
N ARG A 181 -19.40 -3.56 16.91
CA ARG A 181 -18.81 -2.23 16.78
C ARG A 181 -17.48 -2.33 16.06
N ASN A 182 -17.25 -1.41 15.13
CA ASN A 182 -15.93 -1.26 14.50
C ASN A 182 -14.89 -0.93 15.57
N LEU A 183 -13.67 -1.44 15.38
CA LEU A 183 -12.58 -1.30 16.33
C LEU A 183 -11.35 -0.76 15.63
N ALA A 184 -10.74 0.28 16.20
CA ALA A 184 -9.41 0.75 15.83
C ALA A 184 -8.40 0.43 16.92
N ILE A 185 -7.48 -0.49 16.64
CA ILE A 185 -6.33 -0.78 17.49
C ILE A 185 -5.21 0.17 17.07
N SER A 186 -4.73 1.00 17.98
CA SER A 186 -3.69 1.99 17.69
C SER A 186 -2.62 2.07 18.77
N VAL A 187 -1.41 2.46 18.38
CA VAL A 187 -0.30 2.74 19.30
C VAL A 187 -0.24 4.23 19.58
N ARG A 188 -0.55 4.65 20.81
CA ARG A 188 -0.33 6.03 21.26
C ARG A 188 0.82 6.10 22.25
N GLN A 189 1.77 7.00 22.00
CA GLN A 189 2.71 7.47 23.02
C GLN A 189 2.45 8.95 23.30
N PRO A 190 2.64 9.40 24.55
CA PRO A 190 3.01 10.78 24.81
C PRO A 190 4.46 10.99 24.32
N SER A 191 4.65 11.97 23.44
CA SER A 191 5.90 12.72 23.13
C SER A 191 7.26 11.98 22.97
N GLN A 192 7.81 12.10 21.75
CA GLN A 192 9.21 12.41 21.37
C GLN A 192 10.44 11.66 21.95
N GLU A 193 10.34 10.64 22.80
CA GLU A 193 11.56 10.03 23.34
C GLU A 193 12.20 8.93 22.46
N ALA A 194 13.47 9.21 22.12
CA ALA A 194 14.58 8.32 21.74
C ALA A 194 14.61 7.73 20.32
N MET A 195 15.04 8.59 19.39
CA MET A 195 15.36 8.38 17.98
C MET A 195 16.67 7.60 17.70
N THR A 196 17.16 6.74 18.60
CA THR A 196 18.55 6.20 18.49
C THR A 196 18.70 4.68 18.42
N ARG A 197 17.60 3.90 18.41
CA ARG A 197 17.59 2.45 18.07
C ARG A 197 16.31 2.03 17.33
N GLU A 198 15.89 2.83 16.35
CA GLU A 198 14.54 2.81 15.77
C GLU A 198 14.16 1.51 15.02
N GLY A 199 15.12 0.79 14.43
CA GLY A 199 14.84 -0.38 13.60
C GLY A 199 14.27 -1.56 14.38
N ASP A 200 15.04 -2.09 15.33
CA ASP A 200 14.64 -3.27 16.11
C ASP A 200 13.39 -3.03 16.95
N LEU A 201 13.24 -1.82 17.49
CA LEU A 201 12.05 -1.45 18.26
C LEU A 201 10.80 -1.41 17.37
N SER A 202 10.90 -0.83 16.18
CA SER A 202 9.77 -0.76 15.24
C SER A 202 9.34 -2.16 14.78
N LEU A 203 10.31 -3.04 14.50
CA LEU A 203 10.04 -4.42 14.12
C LEU A 203 9.38 -5.21 15.26
N LYS A 204 9.83 -5.03 16.51
CA LYS A 204 9.20 -5.63 17.69
C LYS A 204 7.76 -5.15 17.88
N ILE A 205 7.52 -3.85 17.77
CA ILE A 205 6.18 -3.27 17.86
C ILE A 205 5.28 -3.84 16.75
N ALA A 206 5.78 -3.90 15.51
CA ALA A 206 5.04 -4.48 14.39
C ALA A 206 4.72 -5.97 14.61
N ALA A 207 5.67 -6.75 15.16
CA ALA A 207 5.47 -8.15 15.49
C ALA A 207 4.39 -8.33 16.57
N SER A 208 4.43 -7.55 17.65
CA SER A 208 3.44 -7.58 18.74
C SER A 208 2.05 -7.14 18.27
N LEU A 209 1.96 -6.10 17.44
CA LEU A 209 0.68 -5.70 16.83
C LEU A 209 0.16 -6.73 15.85
N GLY A 210 1.02 -7.32 15.03
CA GLY A 210 0.65 -8.43 14.14
C GLY A 210 0.15 -9.63 14.93
N GLN A 211 0.72 -9.90 16.11
CA GLN A 211 0.23 -10.92 17.04
C GLN A 211 -1.15 -10.57 17.59
N ILE A 212 -1.37 -9.33 18.07
CA ILE A 212 -2.70 -8.89 18.52
C ILE A 212 -3.70 -9.02 17.37
N ALA A 213 -3.41 -8.47 16.20
CA ALA A 213 -4.30 -8.49 15.05
C ALA A 213 -4.69 -9.92 14.63
N SER A 214 -3.69 -10.79 14.45
CA SER A 214 -3.94 -12.18 14.02
C SER A 214 -4.71 -12.99 15.06
N ASN A 215 -4.45 -12.79 16.36
CA ASN A 215 -5.24 -13.44 17.41
C ASN A 215 -6.65 -12.88 17.50
N VAL A 216 -6.84 -11.55 17.41
CA VAL A 216 -8.18 -10.96 17.39
C VAL A 216 -8.99 -11.49 16.22
N ILE A 217 -8.41 -11.60 15.03
CA ILE A 217 -9.09 -12.15 13.85
C ILE A 217 -9.46 -13.62 14.07
N ARG A 218 -8.51 -14.44 14.55
CA ARG A 218 -8.71 -15.87 14.82
C ARG A 218 -9.76 -16.13 15.89
N ASP A 219 -9.62 -15.47 17.04
CA ASP A 219 -10.50 -15.63 18.20
C ASP A 219 -11.90 -15.09 17.90
N SER A 220 -12.00 -14.02 17.11
CA SER A 220 -13.30 -13.52 16.62
C SER A 220 -13.99 -14.55 15.73
N SER A 221 -13.26 -15.16 14.79
CA SER A 221 -13.78 -16.23 13.94
C SER A 221 -14.24 -17.45 14.75
N LEU A 222 -13.44 -17.88 15.73
CA LEU A 222 -13.79 -18.97 16.65
C LEU A 222 -15.03 -18.65 17.52
N ALA A 223 -15.22 -17.38 17.87
CA ALA A 223 -16.39 -16.89 18.58
C ALA A 223 -17.63 -16.67 17.69
N GLY A 224 -17.55 -16.99 16.40
CA GLY A 224 -18.65 -16.82 15.44
C GLY A 224 -18.87 -15.37 14.99
N ILE A 225 -17.91 -14.49 15.23
CA ILE A 225 -17.95 -13.09 14.78
C ILE A 225 -17.42 -13.03 13.36
N ILE A 226 -18.23 -12.52 12.44
CA ILE A 226 -17.85 -12.27 11.06
C ILE A 226 -17.39 -10.82 10.97
N LEU A 227 -16.23 -10.57 10.37
CA LEU A 227 -15.75 -9.21 10.10
C LEU A 227 -16.22 -8.78 8.70
N ALA A 228 -16.71 -7.54 8.58
CA ALA A 228 -17.00 -6.94 7.28
C ALA A 228 -15.70 -6.65 6.51
N GLY A 229 -14.60 -6.41 7.22
CA GLY A 229 -13.27 -6.31 6.64
C GLY A 229 -12.20 -5.95 7.67
N ILE A 230 -10.95 -5.99 7.20
CA ILE A 230 -9.76 -5.71 7.99
C ILE A 230 -8.98 -4.61 7.30
N ILE A 231 -8.59 -3.58 8.03
CA ILE A 231 -7.76 -2.47 7.55
C ILE A 231 -6.42 -2.54 8.29
N LEU A 232 -5.34 -2.80 7.55
CA LEU A 232 -3.98 -2.87 8.08
C LEU A 232 -3.19 -1.66 7.58
N THR A 233 -2.69 -0.81 8.50
CA THR A 233 -1.84 0.34 8.13
C THR A 233 -0.43 0.25 8.72
N GLY A 234 0.55 0.39 7.84
CA GLY A 234 1.96 0.11 8.08
C GLY A 234 2.38 -1.23 7.45
N GLY A 235 3.41 -1.20 6.59
CA GLY A 235 3.85 -2.36 5.81
C GLY A 235 4.26 -3.54 6.68
N ASP A 236 5.08 -3.30 7.71
CA ASP A 236 5.54 -4.36 8.61
C ASP A 236 4.38 -5.02 9.36
N ILE A 237 3.37 -4.25 9.75
CA ILE A 237 2.20 -4.77 10.48
C ILE A 237 1.33 -5.63 9.56
N ALA A 238 1.12 -5.17 8.32
CA ALA A 238 0.41 -5.95 7.31
C ALA A 238 1.10 -7.29 7.07
N VAL A 239 2.43 -7.27 6.87
CA VAL A 239 3.24 -8.49 6.68
C VAL A 239 3.17 -9.41 7.89
N GLN A 240 3.39 -8.90 9.11
CA GLN A 240 3.34 -9.70 10.34
C GLN A 240 1.96 -10.33 10.57
N THR A 241 0.88 -9.58 10.31
CA THR A 241 -0.49 -10.07 10.44
C THR A 241 -0.76 -11.18 9.42
N CYS A 242 -0.44 -10.96 8.15
CA CYS A 242 -0.61 -11.94 7.08
C CYS A 242 0.18 -13.23 7.35
N GLN A 243 1.46 -13.12 7.71
CA GLN A 243 2.31 -14.28 8.02
C GLN A 243 1.74 -15.13 9.15
N ARG A 244 1.27 -14.51 10.24
CA ARG A 244 0.68 -15.23 11.40
C ARG A 244 -0.68 -15.85 11.10
N LEU A 245 -1.40 -15.31 10.12
CA LEU A 245 -2.66 -15.87 9.62
C LEU A 245 -2.43 -16.93 8.53
N GLY A 246 -1.17 -17.16 8.11
CA GLY A 246 -0.82 -18.07 7.03
C GLY A 246 -1.20 -17.56 5.65
N ILE A 247 -1.43 -16.24 5.50
CA ILE A 247 -1.76 -15.61 4.22
C ILE A 247 -0.48 -15.47 3.40
N THR A 248 -0.45 -16.12 2.25
CA THR A 248 0.66 -16.14 1.31
C THR A 248 0.40 -15.28 0.08
N SER A 249 -0.87 -14.99 -0.21
CA SER A 249 -1.25 -14.17 -1.37
C SER A 249 -2.52 -13.36 -1.11
N LEU A 250 -2.52 -12.13 -1.64
CA LEU A 250 -3.65 -11.22 -1.63
C LEU A 250 -4.05 -10.93 -3.07
N GLN A 251 -5.28 -11.26 -3.41
CA GLN A 251 -5.82 -10.96 -4.73
C GLN A 251 -6.50 -9.60 -4.70
N ILE A 252 -5.93 -8.63 -5.41
CA ILE A 252 -6.49 -7.28 -5.52
C ILE A 252 -7.87 -7.36 -6.18
N ARG A 253 -8.85 -6.68 -5.58
CA ARG A 253 -10.25 -6.59 -6.02
C ARG A 253 -10.68 -5.18 -6.37
N GLY A 254 -9.98 -4.20 -5.85
CA GLY A 254 -10.26 -2.79 -6.06
C GLY A 254 -9.34 -1.94 -5.22
N GLN A 255 -9.74 -0.70 -4.96
CA GLN A 255 -9.01 0.22 -4.11
C GLN A 255 -10.00 1.14 -3.38
N VAL A 256 -9.65 1.53 -2.15
CA VAL A 256 -10.39 2.56 -1.42
C VAL A 256 -10.04 3.94 -1.99
N ALA A 257 -8.76 4.16 -2.19
CA ALA A 257 -8.17 5.36 -2.79
C ALA A 257 -6.85 4.98 -3.49
N GLU A 258 -6.23 5.92 -4.19
CA GLU A 258 -4.97 5.69 -4.91
C GLU A 258 -3.89 5.12 -3.97
N GLY A 259 -3.31 3.98 -4.35
CA GLY A 259 -2.29 3.28 -3.56
C GLY A 259 -2.81 2.54 -2.32
N ILE A 260 -4.14 2.40 -2.17
CA ILE A 260 -4.79 1.76 -1.02
C ILE A 260 -5.70 0.63 -1.53
N PRO A 261 -5.16 -0.55 -1.84
CA PRO A 261 -5.91 -1.64 -2.44
C PRO A 261 -6.85 -2.33 -1.44
N ILE A 262 -7.97 -2.81 -1.96
CA ILE A 262 -8.85 -3.80 -1.32
C ILE A 262 -8.52 -5.15 -1.92
N SER A 263 -8.21 -6.13 -1.08
CA SER A 263 -7.80 -7.47 -1.52
C SER A 263 -8.55 -8.56 -0.77
N LEU A 264 -8.54 -9.78 -1.32
CA LEU A 264 -8.98 -10.99 -0.62
C LEU A 264 -7.80 -11.93 -0.42
N ALA A 265 -7.69 -12.52 0.76
CA ALA A 265 -6.81 -13.66 0.98
C ALA A 265 -7.30 -14.85 0.14
N THR A 266 -6.36 -15.62 -0.41
CA THR A 266 -6.72 -16.84 -1.16
C THR A 266 -7.00 -18.02 -0.23
N GLU A 267 -6.55 -17.92 1.03
CA GLU A 267 -6.71 -18.92 2.07
C GLU A 267 -8.14 -18.97 2.63
N ARG A 268 -8.63 -20.19 2.90
CA ARG A 268 -10.02 -20.42 3.33
C ARG A 268 -10.37 -19.82 4.69
N SER A 269 -9.40 -19.70 5.60
CA SER A 269 -9.61 -19.16 6.96
C SER A 269 -10.15 -17.73 6.97
N LEU A 270 -9.89 -16.98 5.90
CA LEU A 270 -10.39 -15.62 5.70
C LEU A 270 -11.10 -15.47 4.35
N ALA A 271 -11.64 -16.58 3.84
CA ALA A 271 -12.39 -16.56 2.59
C ALA A 271 -13.46 -15.47 2.65
N ASN A 272 -13.43 -14.58 1.67
CA ASN A 272 -14.36 -13.47 1.51
C ASN A 272 -14.35 -12.42 2.63
N VAL A 273 -13.27 -12.31 3.42
CA VAL A 273 -13.03 -11.15 4.30
C VAL A 273 -12.09 -10.19 3.55
N PRO A 274 -12.57 -9.00 3.14
CA PRO A 274 -11.73 -8.00 2.51
C PRO A 274 -10.63 -7.50 3.45
N ILE A 275 -9.43 -7.36 2.90
CA ILE A 275 -8.26 -6.81 3.56
C ILE A 275 -7.83 -5.56 2.80
N VAL A 276 -7.86 -4.41 3.48
CA VAL A 276 -7.35 -3.14 3.00
C VAL A 276 -5.95 -2.95 3.58
N THR A 277 -4.96 -2.70 2.73
CA THR A 277 -3.60 -2.37 3.18
C THR A 277 -3.26 -0.93 2.84
N LYS A 278 -2.73 -0.18 3.81
CA LYS A 278 -2.34 1.22 3.63
C LYS A 278 -0.91 1.46 4.09
N ALA A 279 -0.12 2.18 3.30
CA ALA A 279 1.13 2.74 3.79
C ALA A 279 0.85 3.93 4.74
N GLY A 280 1.69 4.13 5.76
CA GLY A 280 1.40 5.07 6.85
C GLY A 280 1.07 6.50 6.39
N GLY A 281 1.77 7.01 5.38
CA GLY A 281 1.60 8.38 4.88
C GLY A 281 0.59 8.56 3.73
N PHE A 282 -0.19 7.53 3.39
CA PHE A 282 -1.06 7.56 2.21
C PHE A 282 -2.53 7.85 2.57
N GLY A 283 -3.28 8.35 1.59
CA GLY A 283 -4.72 8.59 1.67
C GLY A 283 -5.08 9.90 2.36
N ASP A 284 -6.26 10.41 2.02
CA ASP A 284 -6.82 11.62 2.61
C ASP A 284 -7.30 11.37 4.04
N ARG A 285 -7.71 12.44 4.71
CA ARG A 285 -8.08 12.44 6.13
C ARG A 285 -9.21 11.45 6.43
N ASP A 286 -10.17 11.32 5.51
CA ASP A 286 -11.37 10.52 5.60
C ASP A 286 -11.23 9.08 5.07
N VAL A 287 -10.02 8.65 4.67
CA VAL A 287 -9.83 7.36 3.98
C VAL A 287 -10.31 6.15 4.77
N PHE A 288 -10.23 6.17 6.10
CA PHE A 288 -10.76 5.07 6.92
C PHE A 288 -12.29 5.09 7.03
N LEU A 289 -12.93 6.26 6.92
CA LEU A 289 -14.40 6.36 6.82
C LEU A 289 -14.87 5.81 5.47
N GLN A 290 -14.19 6.19 4.39
CA GLN A 290 -14.44 5.65 3.06
C GLN A 290 -14.27 4.13 3.05
N ALA A 291 -13.19 3.61 3.65
CA ALA A 291 -12.96 2.18 3.76
C ALA A 291 -14.07 1.48 4.57
N ILE A 292 -14.46 2.00 5.73
CA ILE A 292 -15.57 1.44 6.54
C ILE A 292 -16.87 1.42 5.73
N SER A 293 -17.19 2.51 5.03
CA SER A 293 -18.38 2.62 4.19
C SER A 293 -18.36 1.58 3.07
N MET A 294 -17.26 1.48 2.31
CA MET A 294 -17.11 0.47 1.24
C MET A 294 -17.19 -0.97 1.74
N LEU A 295 -16.61 -1.27 2.90
CA LEU A 295 -16.65 -2.62 3.50
C LEU A 295 -18.04 -2.99 4.02
N ASN A 296 -18.84 -1.99 4.41
CA ASN A 296 -20.21 -2.19 4.90
C ASN A 296 -21.28 -2.12 3.80
N HIS A 297 -21.00 -1.48 2.66
CA HIS A 297 -21.96 -1.37 1.56
C HIS A 297 -21.91 -2.57 0.61
N LYS A 298 -23.11 -3.03 0.23
CA LYS A 298 -23.33 -3.91 -0.91
C LYS A 298 -23.33 -3.03 -2.16
N GLU A 299 -22.40 -3.21 -3.08
CA GLU A 299 -22.73 -2.81 -4.46
C GLU A 299 -23.82 -3.77 -4.94
N GLU A 300 -25.06 -3.30 -5.11
CA GLU A 300 -26.07 -4.04 -5.86
C GLU A 300 -25.61 -4.13 -7.32
N GLN A 301 -25.62 -5.33 -7.91
CA GLN A 301 -25.48 -5.39 -9.37
C GLN A 301 -26.71 -4.71 -9.98
N PRO A 302 -26.57 -3.85 -11.00
CA PRO A 302 -27.72 -3.47 -11.80
C PRO A 302 -28.26 -4.74 -12.45
N HIS A 303 -29.48 -5.13 -12.06
CA HIS A 303 -30.27 -6.08 -12.81
C HIS A 303 -30.66 -5.42 -14.14
N GLY A 304 -30.20 -5.99 -15.26
CA GLY A 304 -30.61 -5.59 -16.62
C GLY A 304 -29.50 -5.73 -17.63
#